data_AF-A0A842X973-F1
#
_entry.id   AF-A0A842X973-F1
#
_cell.length_a   1.000
_cell.length_b   1.000
_cell.length_c   1.000
_cell.angle_alpha   90.00
_cell.angle_beta   90.00
_cell.angle_gamma   90.00
#
_symmetry.space_group_name_H-M   'P 1'
#
loop_
_entity.id
_entity.type
_entity.pdbx_description
1 polymer ?
#
loop_
_entity_poly.entity_id
_entity_poly.type
_entity_poly.pdbx_seq_one_letter_code
_entity_poly.pdbx_strand_id
1 'polypeptide(L)'
;VVSHNQRNNTTIMLEVPEGYSIEANDLIDIAEKSMSSPTFEILKRKDEEEIVLHAHLNPKFVEDVVRDALNQISKKYSDLPKETLVIVRSESEESIHKHNAFAERISTLGELLDCR
;
A
#
# COMPACT_ATOMS: atom_id res chain seq x y z
N VAL A 1 -3.54 22.97 7.02
CA VAL A 1 -3.32 23.05 5.56
C VAL A 1 -4.53 22.42 4.89
N VAL A 2 -5.08 23.02 3.84
CA VAL A 2 -6.21 22.42 3.11
C VAL A 2 -5.65 21.41 2.11
N SER A 3 -6.11 20.16 2.17
CA SER A 3 -5.77 19.10 1.21
C SER A 3 -7.06 18.53 0.59
N HIS A 4 -6.91 17.84 -0.53
CA HIS A 4 -7.98 16.99 -1.08
C HIS A 4 -7.59 15.54 -0.80
N ASN A 5 -8.61 14.72 -0.53
CA ASN A 5 -8.45 13.28 -0.35
C ASN A 5 -9.37 12.59 -1.36
N GLN A 6 -8.95 11.41 -1.78
CA GLN A 6 -9.66 10.60 -2.75
C GLN A 6 -9.47 9.13 -2.42
N ARG A 7 -10.28 8.29 -3.05
CA ARG A 7 -10.16 6.84 -2.89
C ARG A 7 -8.89 6.37 -3.59
N ASN A 8 -8.19 5.43 -2.96
CA ASN A 8 -7.02 4.78 -3.54
C ASN A 8 -7.26 3.27 -3.57
N ASN A 9 -6.88 2.64 -4.68
CA ASN A 9 -6.85 1.20 -4.83
C ASN A 9 -5.40 0.75 -4.93
N THR A 10 -4.98 -0.13 -4.00
CA THR A 10 -3.63 -0.69 -3.98
C THR A 10 -3.70 -2.20 -4.23
N THR A 11 -3.01 -2.64 -5.27
CA THR A 11 -2.87 -4.04 -5.67
C THR A 11 -1.48 -4.52 -5.30
N ILE A 12 -1.42 -5.61 -4.54
CA ILE A 12 -0.18 -6.32 -4.21
C ILE A 12 -0.28 -7.73 -4.79
N MET A 13 0.72 -8.11 -5.58
CA MET A 13 0.85 -9.47 -6.11
C MET A 13 2.24 -10.00 -5.79
N LEU A 14 2.29 -11.25 -5.30
CA LEU A 14 3.53 -11.99 -5.07
C LEU A 14 3.45 -13.33 -5.80
N GLU A 15 4.51 -13.68 -6.53
CA GLU A 15 4.68 -15.02 -7.07
C GLU A 15 5.36 -15.90 -6.03
N VAL A 16 4.55 -16.59 -5.22
CA VAL A 16 5.02 -17.39 -4.10
C VAL A 16 5.62 -18.71 -4.61
N PRO A 17 6.91 -19.00 -4.33
CA PRO A 17 7.54 -20.24 -4.76
C PRO A 17 6.96 -21.47 -4.04
N GLU A 18 7.15 -22.65 -4.65
CA GLU A 18 6.70 -23.91 -4.06
C GLU A 18 7.33 -24.15 -2.68
N GLY A 19 6.53 -24.62 -1.72
CA GLY A 19 6.96 -24.85 -0.34
C GLY A 19 6.89 -23.63 0.57
N TYR A 20 6.50 -22.46 0.04
CA TYR A 20 6.23 -21.25 0.83
C TYR A 20 4.74 -20.91 0.84
N SER A 21 4.31 -20.20 1.88
CA SER A 21 2.95 -19.72 2.04
C SER A 21 2.94 -18.29 2.53
N ILE A 22 1.99 -17.52 2.03
CA ILE A 22 1.74 -16.15 2.46
C ILE A 22 0.30 -16.07 2.98
N GLU A 23 0.12 -15.42 4.13
CA GLU A 23 -1.20 -15.18 4.68
C GLU A 23 -1.86 -13.99 3.98
N ALA A 24 -3.08 -14.16 3.49
CA ALA A 24 -3.80 -13.09 2.79
C ALA A 24 -4.05 -11.88 3.70
N ASN A 25 -4.36 -12.12 4.98
CA ASN A 25 -4.56 -11.06 5.98
C ASN A 25 -3.31 -10.18 6.14
N ASP A 26 -2.12 -10.78 6.00
CA ASP A 26 -0.88 -10.03 6.10
C ASP A 26 -0.69 -9.07 4.94
N LEU A 27 -1.16 -9.42 3.74
CA LEU A 27 -1.13 -8.52 2.58
C LEU A 27 -2.15 -7.40 2.70
N ILE A 28 -3.34 -7.69 3.26
CA ILE A 28 -4.36 -6.68 3.58
C ILE A 28 -3.78 -5.67 4.56
N ASP A 29 -3.20 -6.15 5.67
CA ASP A 29 -2.53 -5.33 6.68
C ASP A 29 -1.45 -4.42 6.09
N ILE A 30 -0.63 -4.95 5.17
CA ILE A 30 0.41 -4.19 4.48
C ILE A 30 -0.22 -3.09 3.62
N ALA A 31 -1.25 -3.42 2.84
CA ALA A 31 -1.92 -2.45 1.98
C ALA A 31 -2.54 -1.31 2.82
N GLU A 32 -3.28 -1.64 3.88
CA GLU A 32 -3.91 -0.65 4.76
C GLU A 32 -2.89 0.26 5.46
N LYS A 33 -1.81 -0.30 6.00
CA LYS A 33 -0.73 0.46 6.66
C LYS A 33 0.06 1.35 5.68
N SER A 34 0.05 1.01 4.39
CA SER A 34 0.74 1.78 3.36
C SER A 34 -0.04 3.02 2.94
N MET A 35 -1.36 3.05 3.14
CA MET A 35 -2.20 4.21 2.83
C MET A 35 -2.11 5.30 3.90
N SER A 36 -2.69 6.47 3.61
CA SER A 36 -2.80 7.59 4.55
C SER A 36 -3.72 7.26 5.73
N SER A 37 -4.81 6.53 5.46
CA SER A 37 -5.78 6.05 6.44
C SER A 37 -6.59 4.90 5.84
N PRO A 38 -7.00 3.90 6.65
CA PRO A 38 -7.88 2.81 6.20
C PRO A 38 -9.32 3.29 5.96
N THR A 39 -10.12 2.43 5.32
CA THR A 39 -11.55 2.65 5.07
C THR A 39 -12.42 1.68 5.88
N PHE A 40 -13.59 2.14 6.32
CA PHE A 40 -14.54 1.32 7.07
C PHE A 40 -15.95 1.48 6.49
N GLU A 41 -16.77 0.43 6.58
CA GLU A 41 -18.13 0.42 6.04
C GLU A 41 -19.09 1.30 6.85
N ILE A 42 -18.96 1.29 8.18
CA ILE A 42 -19.84 2.01 9.10
C ILE A 42 -18.97 2.77 10.11
N LEU A 43 -19.16 4.08 10.17
CA LEU A 43 -18.46 4.97 11.10
C LEU A 43 -19.46 5.74 11.96
N LYS A 44 -19.12 5.97 13.23
CA LYS A 44 -19.80 7.00 14.04
C LYS A 44 -19.10 8.33 13.80
N ARG A 45 -19.78 9.43 14.16
CA ARG A 45 -19.25 10.79 13.99
C ARG A 45 -17.86 10.98 14.59
N LYS A 46 -17.61 10.42 15.77
CA LYS A 46 -16.30 10.52 16.44
C LYS A 46 -15.21 9.76 15.65
N ASP A 47 -15.55 8.57 15.14
CA ASP A 47 -14.62 7.75 14.38
C ASP A 47 -14.28 8.41 13.04
N GLU A 48 -15.27 8.98 12.37
CA GLU A 48 -15.10 9.75 11.14
C GLU A 48 -14.15 10.94 11.33
N GLU A 49 -14.33 11.71 12.42
CA GLU A 49 -13.44 12.82 12.77
C GLU A 49 -11.99 12.36 12.94
N GLU A 50 -11.76 11.28 13.68
CA GLU A 50 -10.41 10.72 13.92
C GLU A 50 -9.76 10.24 12.61
N ILE A 51 -10.52 9.55 11.76
CA ILE A 51 -10.04 9.03 10.46
C ILE A 51 -9.69 10.18 9.50
N VAL A 52 -10.55 11.19 9.39
CA VAL A 52 -10.31 12.34 8.52
C VAL A 52 -9.08 13.11 8.98
N LEU A 53 -8.94 13.33 10.29
CA LEU A 53 -7.78 14.00 10.86
C LEU A 53 -6.49 13.19 10.59
N HIS A 54 -6.54 11.87 10.78
CA HIS A 54 -5.39 10.99 10.52
C HIS A 54 -4.94 11.07 9.06
N ALA A 55 -5.88 10.99 8.11
CA ALA A 55 -5.58 11.09 6.68
C ALA A 55 -4.92 12.42 6.30
N HIS A 56 -5.31 13.53 6.94
CA HIS A 56 -4.72 14.85 6.72
C HIS A 56 -3.36 15.05 7.39
N LEU A 57 -3.09 14.35 8.50
CA LEU A 57 -1.78 14.39 9.18
C LEU A 57 -0.73 13.50 8.49
N ASN A 58 -1.17 12.50 7.72
CA ASN A 58 -0.32 11.55 7.03
C ASN A 58 -0.60 11.52 5.51
N PRO A 59 -0.47 12.65 4.78
CA PRO A 59 -0.70 12.67 3.35
C PRO A 59 0.40 11.89 2.61
N LYS A 60 0.00 11.06 1.63
CA LYS A 60 0.90 10.24 0.81
C LYS A 60 0.56 10.39 -0.66
N PHE A 61 1.57 10.47 -1.51
CA PHE A 61 1.40 10.30 -2.96
C PHE A 61 1.27 8.82 -3.32
N VAL A 62 0.81 8.53 -4.54
CA VAL A 62 0.70 7.15 -5.03
C VAL A 62 2.04 6.42 -5.01
N GLU A 63 3.15 7.13 -5.26
CA GLU A 63 4.51 6.60 -5.17
C GLU A 63 4.91 6.26 -3.72
N ASP A 64 4.45 7.05 -2.75
CA ASP A 64 4.75 6.81 -1.32
C ASP A 64 4.03 5.55 -0.83
N VAL A 65 2.77 5.34 -1.26
CA VAL A 65 2.01 4.11 -0.96
C VAL A 65 2.73 2.89 -1.51
N VAL A 66 3.20 2.93 -2.75
CA VAL A 66 3.98 1.83 -3.35
C VAL A 66 5.28 1.60 -2.57
N ARG A 67 6.00 2.67 -2.22
CA ARG A 67 7.28 2.57 -1.49
C ARG A 67 7.10 1.96 -0.10
N ASP A 68 6.07 2.38 0.63
CA ASP A 68 5.76 1.87 1.96
C ASP A 68 5.32 0.41 1.92
N ALA A 69 4.51 0.02 0.94
CA ALA A 69 4.09 -1.37 0.75
C ALA A 69 5.30 -2.28 0.48
N LEU A 70 6.19 -1.90 -0.44
CA LEU A 70 7.42 -2.65 -0.71
C LEU A 70 8.33 -2.76 0.52
N ASN A 71 8.49 -1.67 1.27
CA ASN A 71 9.27 -1.67 2.50
C ASN A 71 8.68 -2.65 3.54
N GLN A 72 7.36 -2.66 3.70
CA GLN A 72 6.70 -3.59 4.60
C GLN A 72 6.80 -5.05 4.13
N ILE A 73 6.63 -5.32 2.83
CA ILE A 73 6.81 -6.65 2.23
C ILE A 73 8.23 -7.16 2.48
N SER A 74 9.25 -6.35 2.18
CA SER A 74 10.66 -6.74 2.39
C SER A 74 11.01 -7.02 3.85
N LYS A 75 10.34 -6.35 4.80
CA LYS A 75 10.52 -6.58 6.25
C LYS A 75 9.81 -7.85 6.71
N LYS A 76 8.60 -8.09 6.23
CA LYS A 76 7.75 -9.18 6.72
C LYS A 76 8.09 -10.52 6.08
N TYR A 77 8.52 -10.49 4.82
CA TYR A 77 8.77 -11.68 4.01
C TYR A 77 10.24 -11.81 3.59
N SER A 78 11.18 -11.32 4.40
CA SER A 78 12.62 -11.39 4.11
C SER A 78 13.15 -12.80 3.89
N ASP A 79 12.43 -13.81 4.39
CA ASP A 79 12.82 -15.22 4.35
C ASP A 79 12.30 -15.94 3.09
N LEU A 80 11.49 -15.28 2.26
CA LEU A 80 11.11 -15.83 0.95
C LEU A 80 12.31 -15.87 0.00
N PRO A 81 12.31 -16.75 -1.01
CA PRO A 81 13.36 -16.80 -2.01
C PRO A 81 13.57 -15.44 -2.68
N LYS A 82 14.83 -15.06 -2.94
CA LYS A 82 15.18 -13.75 -3.52
C LYS A 82 14.53 -13.52 -4.89
N GLU A 83 14.24 -14.60 -5.60
CA GLU A 83 13.65 -14.64 -6.93
C GLU A 83 12.13 -14.39 -6.91
N THR A 84 11.51 -14.34 -5.73
CA THR A 84 10.08 -14.04 -5.55
C THR A 84 9.75 -12.71 -6.23
N LEU A 85 8.88 -12.75 -7.23
CA LEU A 85 8.42 -11.55 -7.93
C LEU A 85 7.42 -10.81 -7.03
N VAL A 86 7.66 -9.52 -6.85
CA VAL A 86 6.79 -8.61 -6.10
C VAL A 86 6.32 -7.50 -7.04
N ILE A 87 5.00 -7.39 -7.17
CA ILE A 87 4.35 -6.34 -7.95
C ILE A 87 3.47 -5.55 -6.99
N VAL A 88 3.72 -4.25 -6.90
CA VAL A 88 2.88 -3.33 -6.13
C VAL A 88 2.45 -2.20 -7.04
N ARG A 89 1.14 -2.00 -7.14
CA ARG A 89 0.52 -0.91 -7.89
C ARG A 89 -0.43 -0.14 -6.98
N SER A 90 -0.37 1.17 -7.03
CA SER A 90 -1.33 2.06 -6.37
C SER A 90 -1.96 2.97 -7.40
N GLU A 91 -3.28 3.13 -7.35
CA GLU A 91 -4.07 3.99 -8.23
C GLU A 91 -4.99 4.86 -7.39
N SER A 92 -4.88 6.17 -7.56
CA SER A 92 -5.66 7.20 -6.88
C SER A 92 -6.77 7.71 -7.82
N GLU A 93 -8.02 7.58 -7.39
CA GLU A 93 -9.22 8.00 -8.12
C GLU A 93 -9.43 9.51 -7.98
N GLU A 94 -8.70 10.30 -8.76
CA GLU A 94 -8.61 11.75 -8.59
C GLU A 94 -9.96 12.47 -8.74
N SER A 95 -10.33 13.25 -7.71
CA SER A 95 -11.60 13.98 -7.67
C SER A 95 -11.55 15.36 -8.36
N ILE A 96 -10.35 15.93 -8.52
CA ILE A 96 -10.11 17.26 -9.14
C ILE A 96 -9.43 17.18 -10.51
N HIS A 97 -9.11 15.97 -10.98
CA HIS A 97 -8.51 15.72 -12.28
C HIS A 97 -9.43 14.84 -13.14
N LYS A 98 -9.20 14.84 -14.46
CA LYS A 98 -9.97 14.01 -15.42
C LYS A 98 -9.36 12.62 -15.64
N HIS A 99 -8.36 12.27 -14.85
CA HIS A 99 -7.61 11.02 -14.95
C HIS A 99 -7.11 10.64 -13.56
N ASN A 100 -6.91 9.33 -13.34
CA ASN A 100 -6.32 8.81 -12.12
C ASN A 100 -4.81 9.01 -12.13
N ALA A 101 -4.23 9.18 -10.95
CA ALA A 101 -2.79 9.07 -10.75
C ALA A 101 -2.47 7.61 -10.39
N PHE A 102 -1.39 7.05 -10.93
CA PHE A 102 -0.96 5.71 -10.56
C PHE A 102 0.56 5.60 -10.47
N ALA A 103 1.02 4.67 -9.65
CA ALA A 103 2.41 4.26 -9.56
C ALA A 103 2.47 2.73 -9.51
N GLU A 104 3.51 2.16 -10.10
CA GLU A 104 3.74 0.72 -10.12
C GLU A 104 5.23 0.42 -9.96
N ARG A 105 5.53 -0.64 -9.23
CA ARG A 105 6.86 -1.21 -9.15
C ARG A 105 6.78 -2.73 -9.28
N ILE A 106 7.59 -3.24 -10.19
CA ILE A 106 7.86 -4.67 -10.38
C ILE A 106 9.31 -4.88 -9.99
N SER A 107 9.57 -5.77 -9.04
CA SER A 107 10.93 -6.12 -8.60
C SER A 107 10.96 -7.53 -8.06
N THR A 108 12.16 -8.10 -7.96
CA THR A 108 12.37 -9.31 -7.15
C THR A 108 12.58 -8.93 -5.69
N LEU A 109 12.27 -9.85 -4.76
CA LEU A 109 12.52 -9.62 -3.35
C LEU A 109 14.02 -9.40 -3.05
N GLY A 110 14.91 -10.08 -3.77
CA GLY A 110 16.35 -9.91 -3.68
C GLY A 110 16.77 -8.46 -3.95
N GLU A 111 16.28 -7.86 -5.03
CA GLU A 111 16.54 -6.44 -5.34
C GLU A 111 16.04 -5.51 -4.24
N LEU A 112 14.87 -5.78 -3.65
CA LEU A 112 14.32 -4.96 -2.57
C LEU A 112 15.16 -5.04 -1.30
N LEU A 113 15.76 -6.20 -1.01
CA LEU A 113 16.62 -6.41 0.16
C LEU A 113 18.02 -5.85 -0.03
N ASP A 114 18.55 -5.94 -1.25
CA ASP A 114 19.91 -5.51 -1.59
C ASP A 114 20.01 -3.98 -1.80
N CYS A 115 18.90 -3.28 -2.09
CA CYS A 115 18.81 -1.82 -2.20
C CYS A 115 18.70 -1.08 -0.84
N ARG A 116 18.98 -1.74 0.29
CA ARG A 116 19.01 -1.11 1.62
C ARG A 116 20.28 -0.31 1.89
#